data_AF-A0A8T8I554-F1
#
_entry.id   AF-A0A8T8I554-F1
#
_cell.length_a   1.000
_cell.length_b   1.000
_cell.length_c   1.000
_cell.angle_alpha   90.00
_cell.angle_beta   90.00
_cell.angle_gamma   90.00
#
_symmetry.space_group_name_H-M   'P 1'
#
loop_
_entity.id
_entity.type
_entity.pdbx_description
1 polymer ?
#
loop_
_entity_poly.entity_id
_entity_poly.type
_entity_poly.pdbx_seq_one_letter_code
_entity_poly.pdbx_strand_id
1 'polypeptide(L)'
;GKVGGKIGAEGRVPIIEALHDITISLRHGDRVGLVGHNGAGKSTLLRLLAGIYEPTRGSCRIEGKVAPVFDLGVGMDPEISGYEDIMIRGLFLGMSRKEMEKRVDDIAEFTE
;
A
#
# COMPACT_ATOMS: atom_id res chain seq x y z
N GLY A 1 -9.30 26.86 2.71
CA GLY A 1 -8.16 25.92 2.81
C GLY A 1 -8.16 25.06 1.57
N LYS A 2 -7.07 25.04 0.80
CA LYS A 2 -6.97 24.27 -0.44
C LYS A 2 -6.57 22.83 -0.09
N VAL A 3 -7.49 21.89 -0.24
CA VAL A 3 -7.20 20.44 -0.19
C VAL A 3 -6.45 20.05 -1.46
N GLY A 4 -5.44 19.18 -1.29
CA GLY A 4 -4.52 18.78 -2.34
C GLY A 4 -5.16 17.94 -3.45
N GLY A 5 -4.64 18.16 -4.65
CA GLY A 5 -5.19 17.73 -5.92
C GLY A 5 -5.51 18.96 -6.77
N LYS A 6 -5.16 18.92 -8.06
CA LYS A 6 -5.54 20.03 -8.96
C LYS A 6 -7.05 19.91 -9.20
N ILE A 7 -7.78 20.99 -8.91
CA ILE A 7 -9.22 21.05 -9.24
C ILE A 7 -9.31 21.51 -10.68
N GLY A 8 -9.68 20.59 -11.57
CA GLY A 8 -10.10 20.89 -12.93
C GLY A 8 -11.54 21.40 -12.91
N ALA A 9 -11.80 22.52 -13.58
CA ALA A 9 -13.13 23.10 -13.75
C ALA A 9 -13.63 22.86 -15.19
N GLU A 10 -13.61 21.61 -15.65
CA GLU A 10 -14.28 21.23 -16.90
C GLU A 10 -15.66 20.66 -16.58
N GLY A 11 -16.69 21.51 -16.56
CA GLY A 11 -18.09 21.14 -16.35
C GLY A 11 -18.68 21.54 -14.99
N ARG A 12 -19.96 21.21 -14.77
CA ARG A 12 -20.70 21.51 -13.50
C ARG A 12 -20.21 20.70 -12.29
N VAL A 13 -19.31 19.74 -12.48
CA VAL A 13 -18.80 18.86 -11.43
C VAL A 13 -17.30 19.11 -11.25
N PRO A 14 -16.82 19.43 -10.04
CA PRO A 14 -15.39 19.61 -9.80
C PRO A 14 -14.65 18.27 -9.94
N ILE A 15 -13.63 18.23 -10.78
CA ILE A 15 -12.74 17.07 -10.92
C ILE A 15 -11.50 17.33 -10.08
N ILE A 16 -11.11 16.39 -9.22
CA ILE A 16 -9.89 16.47 -8.42
C ILE A 16 -8.87 15.48 -8.96
N GLU A 17 -7.77 15.99 -9.50
CA GLU A 17 -6.62 15.17 -9.90
C GLU A 17 -5.74 14.90 -8.69
N ALA A 18 -5.84 13.69 -8.13
CA ALA A 18 -5.06 13.29 -6.97
C ALA A 18 -3.56 13.14 -7.28
N LEU A 19 -3.20 12.78 -8.51
CA LEU A 19 -1.83 12.69 -9.01
C LEU A 19 -1.78 13.41 -10.37
N HIS A 20 -0.77 14.26 -10.58
CA HIS A 20 -0.59 14.98 -11.83
C HIS A 20 0.89 14.97 -12.20
N ASP A 21 1.22 14.40 -13.35
CA ASP A 21 2.55 14.43 -13.97
C ASP A 21 3.69 14.02 -13.02
N ILE A 22 3.58 12.81 -12.48
CA ILE A 22 4.56 12.24 -11.56
C ILE A 22 5.44 11.25 -12.33
N THR A 23 6.75 11.48 -12.30
CA THR A 23 7.75 10.54 -12.82
C THR A 23 8.69 10.11 -11.70
N ILE A 24 8.69 8.81 -11.39
CA ILE A 24 9.53 8.22 -10.33
C ILE A 24 10.11 6.91 -10.87
N SER A 25 11.37 6.64 -10.54
CA SER A 25 12.02 5.35 -10.77
C SER A 25 12.69 4.91 -9.47
N LEU A 26 12.33 3.72 -8.99
CA LEU A 26 12.88 3.12 -7.78
C LEU A 26 13.60 1.83 -8.15
N ARG A 27 14.72 1.56 -7.49
CA ARG A 27 15.56 0.38 -7.68
C ARG A 27 15.59 -0.45 -6.40
N HIS A 28 16.01 -1.71 -6.55
CA HIS A 28 16.23 -2.57 -5.40
C HIS A 28 17.24 -1.94 -4.42
N GLY A 29 16.87 -1.90 -3.14
CA GLY A 29 17.67 -1.30 -2.08
C GLY A 29 17.35 0.18 -1.78
N ASP A 30 16.55 0.85 -2.61
CA ASP A 30 16.14 2.23 -2.36
C ASP A 30 15.26 2.34 -1.10
N ARG A 31 15.51 3.39 -0.32
CA ARG A 31 14.67 3.79 0.82
C ARG A 31 14.17 5.20 0.57
N VAL A 32 12.86 5.37 0.40
CA VAL A 32 12.25 6.65 0.02
C VAL A 32 11.19 7.08 1.03
N GLY A 33 11.28 8.32 1.48
CA GLY A 33 10.24 8.97 2.28
C GLY A 33 9.32 9.82 1.39
N LEU A 34 8.02 9.56 1.45
CA LEU A 34 7.01 10.36 0.75
C LEU A 34 6.36 11.36 1.71
N VAL A 35 6.70 12.64 1.57
CA VAL A 35 6.24 13.73 2.45
C VAL A 35 5.40 14.75 1.70
N GLY A 36 4.49 15.40 2.41
CA GLY A 36 3.58 16.42 1.86
C GLY A 36 2.35 16.62 2.73
N HIS A 37 1.61 17.70 2.51
CA HIS A 37 0.41 18.01 3.30
C HIS A 37 -0.73 16.99 3.09
N ASN A 38 -1.76 17.05 3.94
CA ASN A 38 -2.96 16.23 3.77
C ASN A 38 -3.67 16.57 2.46
N GLY A 39 -4.12 15.53 1.76
CA GLY A 39 -4.68 15.65 0.41
C GLY A 39 -3.65 15.76 -0.72
N ALA A 40 -2.33 15.81 -0.48
CA ALA A 40 -1.33 15.93 -1.55
C ALA A 40 -1.20 14.69 -2.48
N GLY A 41 -2.09 13.70 -2.39
CA GLY A 41 -2.06 12.50 -3.23
C GLY A 41 -1.18 11.35 -2.71
N LYS A 42 -0.55 11.47 -1.54
CA LYS A 42 0.39 10.46 -1.01
C LYS A 42 -0.20 9.05 -0.95
N SER A 43 -1.35 8.89 -0.30
CA SER A 43 -2.02 7.59 -0.20
C SER A 43 -2.49 7.08 -1.57
N THR A 44 -2.87 7.99 -2.49
CA THR A 44 -3.22 7.61 -3.86
C THR A 44 -2.03 7.08 -4.62
N LEU A 45 -0.85 7.71 -4.50
CA LEU A 45 0.39 7.23 -5.10
C LEU A 45 0.78 5.86 -4.56
N LEU A 46 0.73 5.68 -3.24
CA LEU A 46 1.06 4.39 -2.63
C LEU A 46 0.09 3.28 -3.05
N ARG A 47 -1.22 3.56 -3.15
CA ARG A 47 -2.23 2.60 -3.65
C ARG A 47 -2.01 2.24 -5.11
N LEU A 48 -1.61 3.21 -5.94
CA LEU A 48 -1.25 2.96 -7.34
C LEU A 48 0.00 2.07 -7.43
N LEU A 49 1.04 2.35 -6.63
CA LEU A 49 2.24 1.50 -6.55
C LEU A 49 1.94 0.10 -6.00
N ALA A 50 0.91 -0.05 -5.16
CA ALA A 50 0.45 -1.35 -4.68
C ALA A 50 -0.45 -2.11 -5.69
N GLY A 51 -0.74 -1.53 -6.85
CA GLY A 51 -1.63 -2.13 -7.86
C GLY A 51 -3.11 -2.08 -7.49
N ILE A 52 -3.51 -1.32 -6.46
CA ILE A 52 -4.92 -1.15 -6.06
C ILE A 52 -5.66 -0.23 -7.04
N TYR A 53 -4.97 0.79 -7.54
CA TYR A 53 -5.50 1.73 -8.53
C TYR A 53 -4.68 1.68 -9.80
N GLU A 54 -5.36 1.66 -10.95
CA GLU A 54 -4.73 1.86 -12.25
C GLU A 54 -4.52 3.37 -12.53
N PRO A 55 -3.43 3.75 -13.22
CA PRO A 55 -3.22 5.13 -13.61
C PRO A 55 -4.28 5.58 -14.61
N THR A 56 -4.93 6.73 -14.37
CA THR A 56 -5.85 7.33 -15.34
C THR A 56 -5.13 7.76 -16.63
N ARG A 57 -3.84 8.12 -16.51
CA ARG A 57 -2.94 8.48 -17.63
C ARG A 57 -1.51 8.02 -17.33
N GLY A 58 -0.75 7.72 -18.37
CA GLY A 58 0.62 7.22 -18.25
C GLY A 58 0.66 5.73 -17.94
N SER A 59 1.76 5.27 -17.32
CA SER A 59 1.99 3.85 -17.03
C SER A 59 2.74 3.65 -15.73
N CYS A 60 2.44 2.55 -15.03
CA CYS A 60 3.20 2.06 -13.90
C CYS A 60 3.72 0.65 -14.24
N ARG A 61 5.03 0.42 -14.13
CA ARG A 61 5.64 -0.89 -14.31
C ARG A 61 6.36 -1.27 -13.03
N ILE A 62 6.05 -2.46 -12.52
CA ILE A 62 6.63 -3.02 -11.30
C ILE A 62 7.10 -4.42 -11.61
N GLU A 63 8.34 -4.72 -11.22
CA GLU A 63 8.94 -6.04 -11.32
C GLU A 63 9.13 -6.59 -9.91
N GLY A 64 8.46 -7.70 -9.59
CA GLY A 64 8.44 -8.29 -8.26
C GLY A 64 7.07 -8.19 -7.59
N LYS A 65 7.05 -8.32 -6.26
CA LYS A 65 5.83 -8.24 -5.44
C LYS A 65 5.86 -6.98 -4.58
N VAL A 66 4.72 -6.31 -4.45
CA VAL A 66 4.52 -5.19 -3.52
C VAL A 66 3.65 -5.68 -2.37
N ALA A 67 4.13 -5.54 -1.14
CA ALA A 67 3.39 -5.84 0.07
C ALA A 67 3.02 -4.52 0.76
N PRO A 68 1.85 -3.93 0.44
CA PRO A 68 1.43 -2.70 1.09
C PRO A 68 1.01 -2.95 2.54
N VAL A 69 1.39 -2.02 3.42
CA VAL A 69 0.92 -1.99 4.81
C VAL A 69 0.19 -0.67 5.01
N PHE A 70 -1.06 -0.59 4.54
CA PHE A 70 -1.86 0.63 4.62
C PHE A 70 -2.68 0.71 5.90
N ASP A 71 -3.31 -0.39 6.27
CA ASP A 71 -4.25 -0.47 7.37
C ASP A 71 -3.98 -1.77 8.14
N LEU A 72 -3.12 -1.70 9.16
CA LEU A 72 -2.71 -2.86 9.96
C LEU A 72 -3.88 -3.62 10.62
N GLY A 73 -5.02 -2.95 10.81
CA GLY A 73 -6.22 -3.51 11.42
C GLY A 73 -7.31 -4.00 10.46
N VAL A 74 -7.16 -3.80 9.14
CA VAL A 74 -8.10 -4.39 8.18
C VAL A 74 -7.78 -5.88 8.05
N GLY A 75 -8.74 -6.72 8.42
CA GLY A 75 -8.60 -8.18 8.40
C GLY A 75 -8.09 -8.79 9.71
N MET A 76 -7.92 -8.00 10.77
CA MET A 76 -7.77 -8.56 12.13
C MET A 76 -9.13 -8.98 12.65
N ASP A 77 -9.29 -10.26 12.93
CA ASP A 77 -10.43 -10.79 13.65
C ASP A 77 -10.07 -10.85 15.14
N PRO A 78 -10.78 -10.16 16.04
CA PRO A 78 -10.48 -10.22 17.47
C PRO A 78 -10.76 -11.61 18.08
N GLU A 79 -11.47 -12.48 17.36
CA GLU A 79 -11.79 -13.84 17.81
C GLU A 79 -10.71 -14.87 17.47
N ILE A 80 -9.71 -14.53 16.63
CA ILE A 80 -8.60 -15.44 16.30
C ILE A 80 -7.41 -15.28 17.24
N SER A 81 -6.68 -16.36 17.48
CA SER A 81 -5.44 -16.34 18.25
C SER A 81 -4.32 -15.62 17.49
N GLY A 82 -3.31 -15.10 18.21
CA GLY A 82 -2.14 -14.48 17.59
C GLY A 82 -1.40 -15.42 16.63
N TYR A 83 -1.36 -16.73 16.94
CA TYR A 83 -0.79 -17.73 16.03
C TYR A 83 -1.58 -17.83 14.72
N GLU A 84 -2.91 -17.86 14.80
CA GLU A 84 -3.76 -17.88 13.60
C GLU A 84 -3.63 -16.60 12.79
N ASP A 85 -3.50 -15.44 13.44
CA ASP A 85 -3.27 -14.15 12.76
C ASP A 85 -1.94 -14.15 11.99
N ILE A 86 -0.85 -14.62 12.63
CA ILE A 86 0.46 -14.76 11.97
C ILE A 86 0.33 -15.64 10.71
N MET A 87 -0.32 -16.81 10.86
CA MET A 87 -0.51 -17.74 9.75
C MET A 87 -1.33 -17.13 8.61
N ILE A 88 -2.49 -16.54 8.93
CA ILE A 88 -3.42 -15.97 7.94
C ILE A 88 -2.76 -14.80 7.19
N ARG A 89 -2.10 -13.89 7.91
CA ARG A 89 -1.39 -12.76 7.30
C ARG A 89 -0.30 -13.22 6.34
N GLY A 90 0.47 -14.22 6.72
CA GLY A 90 1.49 -14.80 5.86
C GLY A 90 0.95 -15.36 4.55
N LEU A 91 -0.18 -16.08 4.63
CA LEU A 91 -0.87 -16.59 3.45
C LEU A 91 -1.41 -15.46 2.56
N PHE A 92 -1.97 -14.39 3.15
CA PHE A 92 -2.42 -13.20 2.41
C PHE A 92 -1.28 -12.48 1.68
N LEU A 93 -0.07 -12.50 2.26
CA LEU A 93 1.14 -11.97 1.62
C LEU A 93 1.71 -12.91 0.53
N GLY A 94 1.04 -14.02 0.26
CA GLY A 94 1.38 -14.98 -0.78
C GLY A 94 2.48 -15.97 -0.40
N MET A 95 2.68 -16.20 0.90
CA MET A 95 3.50 -17.31 1.40
C MET A 95 2.66 -18.60 1.43
N SER A 96 3.32 -19.74 1.25
CA SER A 96 2.69 -21.05 1.46
C SER A 96 2.59 -21.39 2.94
N ARG A 97 1.66 -22.30 3.29
CA ARG A 97 1.54 -22.82 4.67
C ARG A 97 2.86 -23.38 5.20
N LYS A 98 3.62 -24.11 4.37
CA LYS A 98 4.93 -24.67 4.75
C LYS A 98 6.00 -23.60 5.01
N GLU A 99 5.95 -22.47 4.31
CA GLU A 99 6.84 -21.34 4.59
C GLU A 99 6.47 -20.65 5.91
N MET A 100 5.17 -20.57 6.21
CA MET A 100 4.69 -19.97 7.45
C MET A 100 4.97 -20.82 8.69
N GLU A 101 4.79 -22.14 8.60
CA GLU A 101 5.15 -23.07 9.69
C GLU A 101 6.62 -22.97 10.11
N LYS A 102 7.52 -22.55 9.20
CA LYS A 102 8.93 -22.35 9.49
C LYS A 102 9.27 -20.97 10.08
N ARG A 103 8.34 -20.02 10.04
CA ARG A 103 8.55 -18.62 10.41
C ARG A 103 7.75 -18.21 11.65
N VAL A 104 6.73 -18.99 12.00
CA VAL A 104 5.77 -18.62 13.04
C VAL A 104 6.42 -18.41 14.39
N ASP A 105 7.39 -19.25 14.76
CA ASP A 105 8.13 -19.13 16.02
C ASP A 105 8.99 -17.85 16.04
N ASP A 106 9.73 -17.56 14.96
CA ASP A 106 10.53 -16.33 14.84
C ASP A 106 9.65 -15.06 14.90
N ILE A 107 8.46 -15.10 14.29
CA ILE A 107 7.51 -13.98 14.30
C ILE A 107 6.91 -13.80 15.71
N ALA A 108 6.60 -14.89 16.40
CA ALA A 108 6.12 -14.86 17.78
C ALA A 108 7.18 -14.26 18.71
N GLU A 109 8.43 -14.71 18.61
CA GLU A 109 9.55 -14.19 19.40
C GLU A 109 9.79 -12.70 19.16
N PHE A 110 9.67 -12.21 17.92
CA PHE A 110 9.80 -10.79 17.61
C PHE A 110 8.65 -9.92 18.19
N THR A 111 7.50 -10.54 18.49
CA THR A 111 6.28 -9.84 18.90
C THR A 111 6.10 -9.78 20.43
N GLU A 112 6.92 -10.50 21.21
CA GLU A 112 7.04 -10.35 22.68
C GLU A 112 7.81 -9.08 23.08
#